data_AF-X0UEM3-F1
#
_entry.id   AF-X0UEM3-F1
#
_cell.length_a   1.000
_cell.length_b   1.000
_cell.length_c   1.000
_cell.angle_alpha   90.00
_cell.angle_beta   90.00
_cell.angle_gamma   90.00
#
_symmetry.space_group_name_H-M   'P 1'
#
loop_
_entity.id
_entity.type
_entity.pdbx_description
1 polymer ?
#
loop_
_entity_poly.entity_id
_entity_poly.type
_entity_poly.pdbx_seq_one_letter_code
_entity_poly.pdbx_strand_id
1 'polypeptide(L)'
;MGNEEMDQATNLRRMIKGESDRTYKLKKDNRDGSFSPINRPKVIAITSGKGGVGKTSVVGNLAIACQRMGKRVLIFDADLGLANIDIIFGLNPKHSIKEVIEGE
;
A
#
# COMPACT_ATOMS: atom_id res chain seq x y z
N MET A 1 -1.11 -40.39 5.84
CA MET A 1 -0.98 -38.92 5.89
C MET A 1 -0.32 -38.50 4.59
N GLY A 2 -1.03 -37.77 3.74
CA GLY A 2 -0.60 -37.47 2.37
C GLY A 2 0.66 -36.60 2.33
N ASN A 3 1.58 -36.94 1.44
CA ASN A 3 2.74 -36.12 1.13
C ASN A 3 2.24 -34.83 0.44
N GLU A 4 2.41 -33.68 1.08
CA GLU A 4 2.22 -32.39 0.41
C GLU A 4 3.36 -32.22 -0.61
N GLU A 5 3.11 -32.56 -1.87
CA GLU A 5 3.95 -32.15 -2.98
C GLU A 5 4.01 -30.63 -3.01
N MET A 6 5.19 -30.10 -2.66
CA MET A 6 5.48 -28.68 -2.62
C MET A 6 5.38 -28.09 -4.02
N ASP A 7 4.36 -27.26 -4.27
CA ASP A 7 4.25 -26.56 -5.54
C ASP A 7 5.35 -25.49 -5.70
N GLN A 8 5.67 -25.16 -6.95
CA GLN A 8 6.70 -24.16 -7.29
C GLN A 8 6.39 -22.79 -6.69
N ALA A 9 5.10 -22.46 -6.52
CA ALA A 9 4.66 -21.20 -5.91
C ALA A 9 4.99 -21.13 -4.41
N THR A 10 5.02 -22.27 -3.71
CA THR A 10 5.36 -22.36 -2.29
C THR A 10 6.85 -22.16 -2.06
N ASN A 11 7.69 -22.67 -2.97
CA ASN A 11 9.13 -22.37 -2.98
C ASN A 11 9.40 -20.88 -3.23
N LEU A 12 8.70 -20.27 -4.18
CA LEU A 12 8.84 -18.84 -4.47
C LEU A 12 8.41 -17.97 -3.27
N ARG A 13 7.29 -18.30 -2.61
CA ARG A 13 6.83 -17.60 -1.39
C ARG A 13 7.84 -17.71 -0.25
N ARG A 14 8.53 -18.85 -0.09
CA ARG A 14 9.61 -19.02 0.90
C ARG A 14 10.83 -18.17 0.56
N MET A 15 11.23 -18.13 -0.71
CA MET A 15 12.35 -17.29 -1.15
C MET A 15 12.07 -15.82 -0.92
N ILE A 16 10.90 -15.31 -1.31
CA ILE A 16 10.51 -13.90 -1.10
C ILE A 16 10.49 -13.56 0.39
N LYS A 17 10.00 -14.46 1.26
CA LYS A 17 10.07 -14.27 2.72
C LYS A 17 11.51 -14.23 3.22
N GLY A 18 12.34 -15.18 2.82
CA GLY A 18 13.74 -15.25 3.24
C GLY A 18 14.59 -14.09 2.74
N GLU A 19 14.33 -13.59 1.54
CA GLU A 19 14.98 -12.42 0.96
C GLU A 19 14.54 -11.14 1.66
N SER A 20 13.22 -10.98 1.91
CA SER A 20 12.69 -9.86 2.69
C SER A 20 13.27 -9.79 4.11
N ASP A 21 13.45 -10.93 4.76
CA ASP A 21 14.04 -11.02 6.10
C ASP A 21 15.55 -10.78 6.09
N ARG A 22 16.26 -11.21 5.04
CA ARG A 22 17.70 -10.92 4.84
C ARG A 22 17.94 -9.45 4.54
N THR A 23 17.18 -8.84 3.63
CA THR A 23 17.29 -7.39 3.33
C THR A 23 16.98 -6.56 4.58
N TYR A 24 16.06 -7.02 5.43
CA TYR A 24 15.76 -6.38 6.71
C TYR A 24 16.92 -6.51 7.71
N LYS A 25 17.55 -7.68 7.85
CA LYS A 25 18.73 -7.89 8.72
C LYS A 25 19.97 -7.14 8.23
N LEU A 26 20.25 -7.15 6.92
CA LEU A 26 21.43 -6.48 6.34
C LEU A 26 21.36 -4.95 6.49
N LYS A 27 20.16 -4.35 6.52
CA LYS A 27 19.96 -2.93 6.85
C LYS A 27 20.11 -2.62 8.35
N LYS A 28 20.07 -3.63 9.23
CA LYS A 28 20.14 -3.49 10.70
C LYS A 28 21.58 -3.40 11.21
N ASP A 29 22.51 -4.16 10.64
CA ASP A 29 23.87 -4.29 11.19
C ASP A 29 24.84 -3.14 10.79
N ASN A 30 24.50 -2.31 9.79
CA ASN A 30 25.40 -1.26 9.28
C ASN A 30 25.09 0.17 9.77
N ARG A 31 24.31 0.37 10.84
CA ARG A 31 24.07 1.71 11.40
C ARG A 31 24.13 1.73 12.92
N ASP A 32 25.25 2.22 13.41
CA ASP A 32 25.50 2.78 14.74
C ASP A 32 24.66 4.05 14.97
N GLY A 33 23.34 3.88 15.10
CA GLY A 33 22.45 4.99 15.41
C GLY A 33 21.02 4.50 15.50
N SER A 34 20.42 4.65 16.68
CA SER A 34 19.08 4.19 17.04
C SER A 34 18.00 4.51 16.00
N PHE A 35 17.71 3.56 15.10
CA PHE A 35 16.45 3.55 14.35
C PHE A 35 15.54 2.48 14.94
N SER A 36 14.40 2.92 15.47
CA SER A 36 13.32 2.04 15.91
C SER A 36 12.89 1.14 14.74
N PRO A 37 12.35 -0.08 14.99
CA PRO A 37 11.91 -0.98 13.92
C PRO A 37 10.97 -0.21 12.98
N ILE A 38 11.30 -0.20 11.68
CA ILE A 38 10.53 0.53 10.67
C ILE A 38 9.07 0.10 10.81
N ASN A 39 8.25 1.01 11.33
CA ASN A 39 6.84 0.77 11.53
C ASN A 39 6.19 0.70 10.14
N ARG A 40 6.03 -0.52 9.61
CA ARG A 40 5.49 -0.74 8.26
C ARG A 40 4.06 -0.22 8.22
N PRO A 41 3.69 0.61 7.23
CA PRO A 41 2.32 1.09 7.12
C PRO A 41 1.38 -0.10 6.85
N LYS A 42 0.18 -0.05 7.42
CA LYS A 42 -0.89 -0.98 7.05
C LYS A 42 -1.44 -0.54 5.69
N VAL A 43 -1.43 -1.45 4.71
CA VAL A 43 -1.93 -1.20 3.35
C VAL A 43 -3.26 -1.91 3.18
N ILE A 44 -4.27 -1.19 2.69
CA ILE A 44 -5.63 -1.70 2.47
C ILE A 44 -6.03 -1.33 1.04
N ALA A 45 -6.33 -2.34 0.22
CA ALA A 45 -6.87 -2.14 -1.13
C ALA A 45 -8.39 -2.29 -1.10
N ILE A 46 -9.11 -1.29 -1.61
CA ILE A 46 -10.57 -1.31 -1.77
C ILE A 46 -10.89 -1.46 -3.25
N THR A 47 -11.56 -2.54 -3.63
CA THR A 47 -11.86 -2.89 -5.04
C THR A 47 -13.28 -3.43 -5.20
N SER A 48 -13.77 -3.53 -6.44
CA SER A 48 -15.05 -4.15 -6.80
C SER A 48 -15.11 -4.47 -8.28
N GLY A 49 -15.86 -5.49 -8.69
CA GLY A 49 -16.08 -5.82 -10.10
C GLY A 49 -17.05 -4.91 -10.86
N LYS A 50 -17.75 -3.96 -10.19
CA LYS A 50 -18.78 -3.10 -10.81
C LYS A 50 -18.53 -1.61 -10.56
N GLY A 51 -18.85 -0.77 -11.55
CA GLY A 51 -18.86 0.69 -11.40
C GLY A 51 -19.97 1.17 -10.45
N GLY A 52 -19.77 2.33 -9.79
CA GLY A 52 -20.83 2.99 -9.01
C GLY A 52 -21.19 2.39 -7.64
N VAL A 53 -20.49 1.35 -7.17
CA VAL A 53 -20.79 0.72 -5.86
C VAL A 53 -20.33 1.54 -4.63
N GLY A 54 -19.77 2.73 -4.83
CA GLY A 54 -19.36 3.61 -3.73
C GLY A 54 -17.95 3.39 -3.17
N LYS A 55 -17.04 2.72 -3.91
CA LYS A 55 -15.65 2.47 -3.48
C LYS A 55 -14.96 3.73 -2.97
N THR A 56 -14.97 4.81 -3.75
CA THR A 56 -14.29 6.05 -3.42
C THR A 56 -14.88 6.71 -2.16
N SER A 57 -16.20 6.63 -1.98
CA SER A 57 -16.87 7.09 -0.76
C SER A 57 -16.42 6.30 0.47
N VAL A 58 -16.25 4.98 0.34
CA VAL A 58 -15.73 4.12 1.42
C VAL A 58 -14.27 4.49 1.72
N VAL A 59 -13.42 4.66 0.69
CA VAL A 59 -12.02 5.07 0.85
C VAL A 59 -11.92 6.40 1.61
N GLY A 60 -12.66 7.42 1.18
CA GLY A 60 -12.60 8.75 1.78
C GLY A 60 -13.07 8.76 3.24
N ASN A 61 -14.21 8.13 3.54
CA ASN A 61 -14.72 8.06 4.91
C ASN A 61 -13.83 7.21 5.84
N LEU A 62 -13.29 6.10 5.34
CA LEU A 62 -12.34 5.27 6.10
C LEU A 62 -11.07 6.05 6.43
N ALA A 63 -10.58 6.86 5.50
CA ALA A 63 -9.41 7.70 5.72
C ALA A 63 -9.67 8.76 6.80
N ILE A 64 -10.81 9.45 6.74
CA ILE A 64 -11.23 10.42 7.77
C ILE A 64 -11.37 9.73 9.14
N ALA A 65 -12.00 8.56 9.20
CA ALA A 65 -12.15 7.81 10.45
C ALA A 65 -10.79 7.43 11.05
N CYS A 66 -9.86 6.90 10.24
CA CYS A 66 -8.50 6.58 10.66
C CYS A 66 -7.74 7.83 11.14
N GLN A 67 -7.89 8.96 10.44
CA GLN A 67 -7.27 10.22 10.82
C GLN A 67 -7.81 10.73 12.17
N ARG A 68 -9.13 10.65 12.40
CA ARG A 68 -9.76 10.99 13.69
C ARG A 68 -9.27 10.11 14.85
N MET A 69 -8.81 8.89 14.57
CA MET A 69 -8.16 8.00 15.53
C MET A 69 -6.65 8.29 15.72
N GLY A 70 -6.15 9.41 15.21
CA GLY A 70 -4.76 9.82 15.32
C GLY A 70 -3.78 9.05 14.43
N LYS A 71 -4.27 8.36 13.39
CA LYS A 71 -3.40 7.65 12.44
C LYS A 71 -2.94 8.58 11.32
N ARG A 72 -1.69 8.41 10.88
CA ARG A 72 -1.21 8.97 9.61
C ARG A 72 -1.78 8.14 8.48
N VAL A 73 -2.49 8.79 7.56
CA VAL A 73 -3.20 8.13 6.46
C VAL A 73 -2.71 8.71 5.14
N LEU A 74 -2.47 7.84 4.17
CA LEU A 74 -2.24 8.18 2.78
C LEU A 74 -3.33 7.48 1.96
N ILE A 75 -4.03 8.23 1.11
CA ILE A 75 -4.90 7.65 0.09
C ILE A 75 -4.11 7.62 -1.21
N PHE A 76 -4.15 6.46 -1.87
CA PHE A 76 -3.59 6.28 -3.20
C PHE A 76 -4.76 5.97 -4.14
N ASP A 77 -5.14 6.95 -4.97
CA ASP A 77 -6.18 6.75 -5.98
C ASP A 77 -5.55 6.07 -7.20
N ALA A 78 -5.87 4.80 -7.40
CA ALA A 78 -5.37 3.99 -8.52
C ALA A 78 -6.30 4.05 -9.73
N ASP A 79 -7.38 4.82 -9.69
CA ASP A 79 -8.30 5.01 -10.82
C ASP A 79 -7.79 6.13 -11.73
N LEU A 80 -6.76 5.85 -12.51
CA LEU A 80 -6.06 6.83 -13.36
C LEU A 80 -6.93 7.39 -14.51
N GLY A 81 -8.06 6.76 -14.82
CA GLY A 81 -8.96 7.20 -15.89
C GLY A 81 -10.08 8.12 -15.42
N LEU A 82 -10.49 8.02 -14.15
CA LEU A 82 -11.59 8.76 -13.54
C LEU A 82 -11.26 9.00 -12.06
N ALA A 83 -10.18 9.75 -11.79
CA ALA A 83 -9.82 10.11 -10.42
C ALA A 83 -11.03 10.77 -9.75
N ASN A 84 -11.42 10.24 -8.60
CA ASN A 84 -12.66 10.64 -7.93
C ASN A 84 -12.38 11.19 -6.52
N ILE A 85 -11.20 10.93 -5.96
CA ILE A 85 -10.89 11.33 -4.58
C ILE A 85 -10.69 12.84 -4.43
N ASP A 86 -10.06 13.45 -5.44
CA ASP A 86 -9.88 14.89 -5.57
C ASP A 86 -11.24 15.59 -5.67
N ILE A 87 -12.17 15.07 -6.48
CA ILE A 87 -13.53 15.60 -6.60
C ILE A 87 -14.26 15.53 -5.26
N ILE A 88 -14.25 14.37 -4.58
CA ILE A 88 -14.95 14.18 -3.30
C ILE A 88 -14.40 15.13 -2.22
N PHE A 89 -13.11 15.43 -2.25
CA PHE A 89 -12.47 16.34 -1.30
C PHE A 89 -12.35 17.79 -1.79
N GLY A 90 -12.87 18.12 -2.97
CA GLY A 90 -12.78 19.47 -3.55
C GLY A 90 -11.34 19.94 -3.77
N LEU A 91 -10.43 19.02 -4.07
CA LEU A 91 -9.02 19.31 -4.31
C LEU A 91 -8.80 19.73 -5.78
N ASN A 92 -7.86 20.64 -6.00
CA ASN A 92 -7.38 20.99 -7.33
C ASN A 92 -5.86 20.72 -7.40
N PRO A 93 -5.43 19.45 -7.56
CA PRO A 93 -4.02 19.09 -7.55
C PRO A 93 -3.30 19.68 -8.77
N LYS A 94 -2.15 20.31 -8.53
CA LYS A 94 -1.29 20.85 -9.60
C LYS A 94 -0.47 19.79 -10.32
N HIS A 95 -0.26 18.66 -9.68
CA HIS A 95 0.55 17.55 -10.16
C HIS A 95 -0.21 16.24 -9.99
N SER A 96 -0.05 15.34 -10.95
CA SER A 96 -0.65 14.01 -10.96
C SER A 96 0.39 12.90 -10.75
N ILE A 97 -0.08 11.71 -10.40
CA ILE A 97 0.79 10.52 -10.31
C ILE A 97 1.37 10.14 -11.68
N LYS A 98 0.68 10.52 -12.77
CA LYS A 98 1.15 10.29 -14.15
C LYS A 98 2.46 11.04 -14.41
N GLU A 99 2.52 12.33 -14.06
CA GLU A 99 3.75 13.15 -14.14
C GLU A 99 4.91 12.50 -13.37
N VAL A 100 4.65 12.03 -12.14
CA VAL A 100 5.65 11.32 -11.33
C VAL A 100 6.16 10.04 -12.00
N ILE A 101 5.27 9.29 -12.67
CA ILE A 101 5.63 8.07 -13.39
C ILE A 101 6.45 8.41 -14.65
N GLU A 102 6.15 9.53 -15.30
CA GLU A 102 6.85 10.04 -16.48
C GLU A 102 8.21 10.69 -16.12
N GLY A 103 8.45 10.95 -14.83
CA GLY A 103 9.70 11.51 -14.31
C GLY A 103 9.77 13.04 -14.37
N GLU A 104 8.60 13.68 -14.44
CA GLU A 104 8.44 15.15 -14.41
C GLU A 104 8.38 15.72 -12.98
#